data_AF-A0A7Y7YJF5-F1
#
_entry.id   AF-A0A7Y7YJF5-F1
#
_cell.length_a   1.000
_cell.length_b   1.000
_cell.length_c   1.000
_cell.angle_alpha   90.00
_cell.angle_beta   90.00
_cell.angle_gamma   90.00
#
_symmetry.space_group_name_H-M   'P 1'
#
loop_
_entity.id
_entity.type
_entity.pdbx_description
1 polymer ?
#
loop_
_entity_poly.entity_id
_entity_poly.type
_entity_poly.pdbx_seq_one_letter_code
_entity_poly.pdbx_strand_id
1 'polypeptide(L)'
;AEPGRIGRAFNGGMLWAMRNRWWAIGITVALFVASVFSMQFVQNQFFPSSDRPEILVDLNLPQNASINETRKAVDRLEAIIKDDPDIARWSTYIGQGAIRFYL
;
A
#
# COMPACT_ATOMS: atom_id res chain seq x y z
N ALA A 1 -37.76 7.07 -35.11
CA ALA A 1 -36.97 6.07 -34.36
C ALA A 1 -37.54 5.99 -32.96
N GLU A 2 -38.08 4.83 -32.56
CA GLU A 2 -38.54 4.67 -31.18
C GLU A 2 -37.36 4.87 -30.22
N PRO A 3 -37.52 5.64 -29.13
CA PRO A 3 -36.44 5.81 -28.18
C PRO A 3 -36.08 4.44 -27.60
N GLY A 4 -34.81 4.04 -27.80
CA GLY A 4 -34.25 2.83 -27.22
C GLY A 4 -34.44 2.79 -25.70
N ARG A 5 -34.29 1.62 -25.09
CA ARG A 5 -34.53 1.38 -23.65
C ARG A 5 -33.84 2.42 -22.75
N ILE A 6 -32.64 2.84 -23.13
CA ILE A 6 -31.84 3.87 -22.44
C ILE A 6 -32.52 5.25 -22.51
N GLY A 7 -33.03 5.66 -23.67
CA GLY A 7 -33.70 6.95 -23.85
C GLY A 7 -35.02 7.04 -23.07
N ARG A 8 -35.77 5.94 -22.97
CA ARG A 8 -36.98 5.87 -22.14
C ARG A 8 -36.67 5.95 -20.64
N ALA A 9 -35.62 5.25 -20.18
CA ALA A 9 -35.19 5.31 -18.79
C ALA A 9 -34.69 6.71 -18.39
N PHE A 10 -33.91 7.36 -19.26
CA PHE A 10 -33.44 8.73 -19.05
C PHE A 10 -34.59 9.72 -18.94
N ASN A 11 -35.52 9.71 -19.90
CA ASN A 11 -36.69 10.60 -19.87
C ASN A 11 -37.57 10.37 -18.64
N GLY A 12 -37.76 9.12 -18.22
CA GLY A 12 -38.49 8.78 -16.99
C GLY A 12 -37.82 9.33 -15.73
N GLY A 13 -36.49 9.14 -15.60
CA GLY A 13 -35.72 9.65 -14.47
C GLY A 13 -35.70 11.19 -14.42
N MET A 14 -35.56 11.83 -15.58
CA MET A 14 -35.60 13.30 -15.71
C MET A 14 -36.96 13.86 -15.26
N LEU A 15 -38.07 13.29 -15.76
CA LEU A 15 -39.41 13.74 -15.38
C LEU A 15 -39.68 13.52 -13.90
N TRP A 16 -39.20 12.42 -13.33
CA TRP A 16 -39.30 12.15 -11.89
C TRP A 16 -38.52 13.18 -11.05
N ALA A 17 -37.28 13.51 -11.47
CA ALA A 17 -36.46 14.51 -10.80
C ALA A 17 -37.09 15.91 -10.87
N MET A 18 -37.68 16.29 -12.01
CA MET A 18 -38.38 17.56 -12.17
C MET A 18 -39.66 17.64 -11.33
N ARG A 19 -40.43 16.55 -11.25
CA ARG A 19 -41.66 16.48 -10.43
C ARG A 19 -41.35 16.56 -8.94
N ASN A 20 -40.27 15.91 -8.50
CA ASN A 20 -39.88 15.76 -7.10
C ASN A 20 -38.58 16.52 -6.79
N ARG A 21 -38.52 17.81 -7.12
CA ARG A 21 -37.31 18.65 -6.97
C ARG A 21 -36.62 18.54 -5.60
N TRP A 22 -37.38 18.41 -4.52
CA TRP A 22 -36.82 18.26 -3.16
C TRP A 22 -36.11 16.92 -2.94
N TRP A 23 -36.58 15.85 -3.58
CA TRP A 23 -35.88 14.56 -3.56
C TRP A 23 -34.57 14.62 -4.34
N ALA A 24 -34.57 15.26 -5.51
CA ALA A 24 -33.35 15.44 -6.29
C ALA A 24 -32.28 16.24 -5.51
N ILE A 25 -32.70 17.32 -4.85
CA ILE A 25 -31.83 18.11 -3.97
C ILE A 25 -31.35 17.26 -2.78
N GLY A 26 -32.25 16.55 -2.10
CA GLY A 26 -31.93 15.71 -0.94
C GLY A 26 -30.92 14.62 -1.27
N ILE A 27 -31.09 13.92 -2.41
CA ILE A 27 -30.15 12.90 -2.90
C ILE A 27 -28.79 13.53 -3.19
N THR A 28 -28.77 14.69 -3.86
CA THR A 28 -27.52 15.38 -4.21
C THR A 28 -26.74 15.78 -2.96
N VAL A 29 -27.42 16.35 -1.95
CA VAL A 29 -26.80 16.72 -0.67
C VAL A 29 -26.33 15.48 0.08
N ALA A 30 -27.14 14.41 0.12
CA ALA A 30 -26.77 13.16 0.77
C ALA A 30 -25.51 12.54 0.15
N LEU A 31 -25.42 12.50 -1.19
CA LEU A 31 -24.23 12.02 -1.90
C LEU A 31 -23.01 12.89 -1.62
N PHE A 32 -23.18 14.21 -1.58
CA PHE A 32 -22.09 15.14 -1.24
C PHE A 32 -21.56 14.91 0.17
N VAL A 33 -22.46 14.84 1.17
CA VAL A 33 -22.09 14.55 2.56
C VAL A 33 -21.42 13.17 2.69
N ALA A 34 -21.97 12.15 2.02
CA ALA A 34 -21.37 10.82 2.00
C ALA A 34 -19.96 10.82 1.39
N SER A 35 -19.72 11.60 0.33
CA SER A 35 -18.40 11.76 -0.27
C SER A 35 -17.40 12.39 0.70
N VAL A 36 -17.79 13.50 1.35
CA VAL A 36 -16.94 14.20 2.33
C VAL A 36 -16.66 13.30 3.54
N PHE A 37 -17.68 12.59 4.03
CA PHE A 37 -17.52 11.62 5.10
C PHE A 37 -16.60 10.47 4.69
N SER A 38 -16.68 10.00 3.44
CA SER A 38 -15.83 8.91 2.96
C SER A 38 -14.36 9.31 2.83
N MET A 39 -14.07 10.58 2.55
CA MET A 39 -12.70 11.09 2.45
C MET A 39 -11.88 10.89 3.74
N GLN A 40 -12.52 10.87 4.92
CA GLN A 40 -11.80 10.65 6.18
C GLN A 40 -11.21 9.24 6.31
N PHE A 41 -11.71 8.28 5.53
CA PHE A 41 -11.21 6.90 5.52
C PHE A 41 -10.12 6.68 4.47
N VAL A 42 -9.87 7.66 3.60
CA VAL A 42 -8.80 7.59 2.61
C VAL A 42 -7.48 7.87 3.31
N GLN A 43 -6.59 6.88 3.32
CA GLN A 43 -5.26 7.04 3.90
C GLN A 43 -4.41 7.96 3.01
N ASN A 44 -3.77 8.95 3.63
CA ASN A 44 -2.80 9.79 2.94
C ASN A 44 -1.44 9.08 2.92
N GLN A 45 -1.05 8.56 1.76
CA GLN A 45 0.26 7.95 1.54
C GLN A 45 1.06 8.83 0.58
N PHE A 46 2.28 9.24 0.99
CA PHE A 46 3.16 10.07 0.16
C PHE A 46 3.81 9.25 -0.97
N PHE A 47 4.08 7.98 -0.70
CA PHE A 47 4.49 6.98 -1.69
C PHE A 47 3.64 5.72 -1.50
N PRO A 48 3.30 5.00 -2.58
CA PRO A 48 2.73 3.67 -2.45
C PRO A 48 3.71 2.76 -1.70
N SER A 49 3.20 1.72 -1.05
CA SER A 49 4.06 0.66 -0.51
C SER A 49 4.93 0.14 -1.66
N SER A 50 6.25 0.28 -1.53
CA SER A 50 7.17 -0.37 -2.44
C SER A 50 7.18 -1.84 -2.04
N ASP A 51 6.36 -2.64 -2.72
CA ASP A 51 6.23 -4.08 -2.49
C ASP A 51 7.47 -4.81 -3.04
N ARG A 52 8.65 -4.49 -2.48
CA ARG A 52 9.91 -5.12 -2.83
C ARG A 52 10.07 -6.36 -1.94
N PRO A 53 10.23 -7.57 -2.49
CA PRO A 53 10.44 -8.79 -1.71
C PRO A 53 11.89 -8.86 -1.20
N GLU A 54 12.36 -7.80 -0.54
CA GLU A 54 13.67 -7.72 0.08
C GLU A 54 13.49 -7.31 1.54
N ILE A 55 14.17 -8.02 2.42
CA ILE A 55 14.15 -7.76 3.86
C ILE A 55 15.54 -7.30 4.26
N LEU A 56 15.61 -6.18 4.98
CA LEU A 56 16.85 -5.64 5.55
C LEU A 56 16.93 -6.03 7.02
N VAL A 57 18.04 -6.65 7.43
CA VAL A 57 18.28 -7.08 8.81
C VAL A 57 19.53 -6.37 9.32
N ASP A 58 19.38 -5.54 10.34
CA ASP A 58 20.49 -4.83 10.98
C ASP A 58 20.87 -5.52 12.31
N LEU A 59 22.10 -6.05 12.38
CA LEU A 59 22.65 -6.70 13.58
C LEU A 59 23.56 -5.73 14.34
N ASN A 60 23.14 -5.31 15.53
CA ASN A 60 23.93 -4.44 16.40
C ASN A 60 24.44 -5.21 17.63
N LEU A 61 25.77 -5.36 17.75
CA LEU A 61 26.43 -5.95 18.91
C LEU A 61 26.86 -4.86 19.92
N PRO A 62 27.11 -5.21 21.19
CA PRO A 62 27.66 -4.28 22.17
C PRO A 62 28.96 -3.62 21.69
N GLN A 63 29.18 -2.36 22.07
CA GLN A 63 30.29 -1.51 21.58
C GLN A 63 31.71 -2.09 21.81
N ASN A 64 31.86 -3.05 22.72
CA ASN A 64 33.12 -3.72 23.05
C ASN A 64 33.32 -5.05 22.32
N ALA A 65 32.39 -5.46 21.45
CA ALA A 65 32.51 -6.68 20.68
C ALA A 65 33.58 -6.54 19.59
N SER A 66 34.45 -7.54 19.46
CA SER A 66 35.41 -7.58 18.37
C SER A 66 34.73 -7.88 17.03
N ILE A 67 35.35 -7.50 15.91
CA ILE A 67 34.85 -7.81 14.57
C ILE A 67 34.66 -9.32 14.34
N ASN A 68 35.46 -10.14 15.02
CA ASN A 68 35.37 -11.60 14.96
C ASN A 68 34.11 -12.11 15.68
N GLU A 69 33.66 -11.46 16.75
CA GLU A 69 32.42 -11.81 17.43
C GLU A 69 31.20 -11.43 16.58
N THR A 70 31.24 -10.27 15.90
CA THR A 70 30.21 -9.90 14.92
C THR A 70 30.13 -10.91 13.78
N ARG A 71 31.27 -11.36 13.27
CA ARG A 71 31.32 -12.42 12.24
C ARG A 71 30.68 -13.72 12.72
N LYS A 72 31.01 -14.19 13.92
CA LYS A 72 30.38 -15.41 14.48
C LYS A 72 28.86 -15.27 14.61
N ALA A 73 28.37 -14.11 15.03
CA ALA A 73 26.94 -13.85 15.15
C ALA A 73 26.25 -13.87 13.77
N VAL A 74 26.89 -13.27 12.76
CA VAL A 74 26.43 -13.33 11.36
C VAL A 74 26.43 -14.76 10.84
N ASP A 75 27.53 -15.51 10.99
CA ASP A 75 27.65 -16.88 10.50
C ASP A 75 26.54 -17.79 11.10
N ARG A 76 26.17 -17.54 12.36
CA ARG A 76 25.07 -18.23 13.02
C ARG A 76 23.71 -17.87 12.41
N LEU A 77 23.48 -16.60 12.06
CA LEU A 77 22.27 -16.18 11.36
C LEU A 77 22.19 -16.80 9.97
N GLU A 78 23.29 -16.76 9.21
CA GLU A 78 23.39 -17.36 7.88
C GLU A 78 23.10 -18.86 7.91
N ALA A 79 23.60 -19.58 8.92
CA ALA A 79 23.31 -21.00 9.08
C ALA A 79 21.82 -21.31 9.33
N ILE A 80 21.06 -20.39 9.94
CA ILE A 80 19.62 -20.57 10.19
C ILE A 80 18.81 -20.34 8.91
N ILE A 81 19.18 -19.32 8.14
CA ILE A 81 18.43 -18.90 6.94
C ILE A 81 18.79 -19.72 5.69
N LYS A 82 19.93 -20.41 5.68
CA LYS A 82 20.45 -21.13 4.51
C LYS A 82 19.50 -22.21 3.97
N ASP A 83 18.75 -22.86 4.85
CA ASP A 83 17.86 -23.97 4.49
C ASP A 83 16.40 -23.52 4.27
N ASP A 84 16.13 -22.21 4.28
CA ASP A 84 14.80 -21.66 4.06
C ASP A 84 14.46 -21.59 2.55
N PRO A 85 13.42 -22.29 2.07
CA PRO A 85 13.06 -22.29 0.65
C PRO A 85 12.54 -20.95 0.14
N ASP A 86 12.13 -20.02 1.02
CA ASP A 86 11.62 -18.71 0.63
C ASP A 86 12.75 -17.68 0.37
N ILE A 87 14.00 -18.05 0.67
CA ILE A 87 15.17 -17.16 0.55
C ILE A 87 15.96 -17.46 -0.73
N ALA A 88 15.75 -16.64 -1.76
CA ALA A 88 16.46 -16.79 -3.04
C ALA A 88 17.94 -16.35 -2.97
N ARG A 89 18.26 -15.30 -2.21
CA ARG A 89 19.61 -14.74 -2.07
C ARG A 89 19.72 -13.88 -0.81
N TRP A 90 20.88 -13.93 -0.16
CA TRP A 90 21.27 -12.99 0.88
C TRP A 90 22.68 -12.45 0.62
N SER A 91 22.98 -11.29 1.19
CA SER A 91 24.31 -10.66 1.18
C SER A 91 24.56 -10.04 2.54
N THR A 92 25.76 -10.21 3.08
CA THR A 92 26.11 -9.70 4.41
C THR A 92 27.24 -8.68 4.34
N TYR A 93 27.13 -7.61 5.13
CA TYR A 93 28.13 -6.55 5.25
C TYR A 93 28.54 -6.40 6.72
N ILE A 94 29.81 -6.65 7.05
CA ILE A 94 30.33 -6.58 8.42
C ILE A 94 31.28 -5.40 8.53
N GLY A 95 30.99 -4.45 9.42
CA GLY A 95 31.85 -3.27 9.65
C GLY A 95 31.83 -2.23 8.52
N GLN A 96 31.00 -2.42 7.49
CA GLN A 96 30.80 -1.49 6.38
C GLN A 96 29.31 -1.39 6.03
N GLY A 97 28.87 -0.24 5.51
CA GLY A 97 27.49 -0.06 5.08
C GLY A 97 27.16 -0.89 3.84
N ALA A 98 25.95 -1.45 3.79
CA ALA A 98 25.46 -2.15 2.62
C ALA A 98 25.46 -1.23 1.38
N ILE A 99 25.90 -1.75 0.23
CA ILE A 99 25.82 -1.03 -1.05
C ILE A 99 24.34 -1.02 -1.46
N ARG A 100 23.68 0.13 -1.26
CA ARG A 100 22.22 0.25 -1.39
C ARG A 100 21.72 0.48 -2.83
N PHE A 101 22.59 0.81 -3.78
CA PHE A 101 22.19 1.11 -5.17
C PHE A 101 23.22 0.60 -6.19
N TYR A 102 22.74 -0.12 -7.21
CA TYR A 102 23.39 -0.18 -8.52
C TYR A 102 22.71 0.90 -9.36
N LEU A 103 23.48 1.87 -9.86
CA LEU A 103 22.99 2.89 -10.79
C LEU A 103 23.15 2.40 -12.23
#